data_AF-A0A3D0KTZ6-F1
#
_entry.id   AF-A0A3D0KTZ6-F1
#
_cell.length_a   1.000
_cell.length_b   1.000
_cell.length_c   1.000
_cell.angle_alpha   90.00
_cell.angle_beta   90.00
_cell.angle_gamma   90.00
#
_symmetry.space_group_name_H-M   'P 1'
#
loop_
_entity.id
_entity.type
_entity.pdbx_description
1 polymer ?
#
loop_
_entity_poly.entity_id
_entity_poly.type
_entity_poly.pdbx_seq_one_letter_code
_entity_poly.pdbx_strand_id
1 'polypeptide(L)'
;MKGSWAGAMGQSQFMPSSFLNYAEDWDGDGRRDIWGTTADVFASTANYLAKAGWRDDMTWGREVRIPSDLVISNIGATKLSSSKKRLTLPDWQKAGVRNKDGSALPTRPLSARLVLPDGIGGRAFLVYSNFDSILRWNRSNYYAIAVGSLSDTLR
;
A
#
# COMPACT_ATOMS: atom_id res chain seq x y z
N MET A 1 26.06 10.43 -11.53
CA MET A 1 25.10 9.82 -10.59
C MET A 1 24.48 10.93 -9.74
N LYS A 2 23.16 11.09 -9.75
CA LYS A 2 22.43 12.10 -8.92
C LYS A 2 21.51 11.40 -7.93
N GLY A 3 21.29 12.01 -6.78
CA GLY A 3 20.39 11.49 -5.76
C GLY A 3 19.94 12.57 -4.79
N SER A 4 19.05 12.20 -3.88
CA SER A 4 18.64 13.05 -2.77
C SER A 4 19.80 13.26 -1.79
N TRP A 5 19.63 14.22 -0.87
CA TRP A 5 20.60 14.51 0.18
C TRP A 5 20.94 13.28 1.05
N ALA A 6 19.99 12.35 1.21
CA ALA A 6 20.15 11.13 2.00
C ALA A 6 20.71 9.95 1.17
N GLY A 7 21.05 10.16 -0.11
CA GLY A 7 21.62 9.14 -0.99
C GLY A 7 20.61 8.26 -1.70
N ALA A 8 19.33 8.65 -1.76
CA ALA A 8 18.33 7.96 -2.58
C ALA A 8 18.54 8.32 -4.06
N MET A 9 18.65 7.32 -4.92
CA MET A 9 19.24 7.44 -6.25
C MET A 9 18.20 7.36 -7.37
N GLY A 10 18.41 8.14 -8.43
CA GLY A 10 17.66 8.03 -9.67
C GLY A 10 16.16 8.34 -9.53
N GLN A 11 15.38 7.90 -10.51
CA GLN A 11 13.93 8.12 -10.54
C GLN A 11 13.21 7.27 -9.49
N SER A 12 13.66 6.03 -9.26
CA SER A 12 13.09 5.16 -8.22
C SER A 12 13.45 5.57 -6.79
N GLN A 13 14.36 6.52 -6.59
CA GLN A 13 14.84 6.92 -5.25
C GLN A 13 15.32 5.71 -4.43
N PHE A 14 16.00 4.75 -5.06
CA PHE A 14 16.56 3.60 -4.36
C PHE A 14 17.78 4.00 -3.54
N MET A 15 17.85 3.52 -2.30
CA MET A 15 19.11 3.50 -1.57
C MET A 15 20.10 2.58 -2.30
N PRO A 16 21.43 2.75 -2.14
CA PRO A 16 22.42 1.89 -2.80
C PRO A 16 22.20 0.39 -2.55
N SER A 17 21.82 0.01 -1.34
CA SER A 17 21.48 -1.38 -1.03
C SER A 17 20.23 -1.87 -1.74
N SER A 18 19.22 -1.01 -1.95
CA SER A 18 18.05 -1.34 -2.76
C SER A 18 18.42 -1.51 -4.23
N PHE A 19 19.26 -0.63 -4.77
CA PHE A 19 19.76 -0.76 -6.14
C PHE A 19 20.43 -2.13 -6.36
N LEU A 20 21.34 -2.53 -5.47
CA LEU A 20 22.05 -3.81 -5.60
C LEU A 20 21.10 -5.02 -5.62
N ASN A 21 20.03 -4.98 -4.82
CA ASN A 21 19.11 -6.10 -4.63
C ASN A 21 17.93 -6.14 -5.62
N TYR A 22 17.56 -4.99 -6.20
CA TYR A 22 16.30 -4.83 -6.92
C TYR A 22 16.42 -4.16 -8.29
N ALA A 23 17.52 -3.47 -8.60
CA ALA A 23 17.66 -2.86 -9.90
C ALA A 23 17.80 -3.94 -10.99
N GLU A 24 17.11 -3.74 -12.10
CA GLU A 24 17.07 -4.62 -13.27
C GLU A 24 17.60 -3.87 -14.51
N ASP A 25 18.25 -4.63 -15.39
CA ASP A 25 18.64 -4.22 -16.74
C ASP A 25 17.56 -4.80 -17.66
N TRP A 26 16.63 -3.94 -18.07
CA TRP A 26 15.45 -4.40 -18.81
C TRP A 26 15.63 -4.33 -20.32
N ASP A 27 16.41 -3.36 -20.81
CA ASP A 27 16.67 -3.22 -22.24
C ASP A 27 17.86 -4.06 -22.73
N GLY A 28 18.64 -4.64 -21.81
CA GLY A 28 19.70 -5.60 -22.10
C GLY A 28 21.01 -4.97 -22.56
N ASP A 29 21.23 -3.69 -22.26
CA ASP A 29 22.45 -2.96 -22.66
C ASP A 29 23.65 -3.21 -21.73
N GLY A 30 23.46 -4.00 -20.67
CA GLY A 30 24.44 -4.33 -19.65
C GLY A 30 24.47 -3.35 -18.46
N ARG A 31 23.53 -2.39 -18.40
CA ARG A 31 23.43 -1.38 -17.34
C ARG A 31 22.07 -1.46 -16.66
N ARG A 32 22.05 -1.04 -15.41
CA ARG A 32 20.82 -0.89 -14.62
C ARG A 32 20.59 0.59 -14.38
N ASP A 33 20.28 1.34 -15.44
CA ASP A 33 20.21 2.79 -15.42
C ASP A 33 18.86 3.29 -14.89
N ILE A 34 18.72 3.29 -13.56
CA ILE A 34 17.55 3.88 -12.88
C ILE A 34 17.50 5.43 -12.92
N TRP A 35 18.36 6.10 -13.71
CA TRP A 35 18.35 7.54 -13.92
C TRP A 35 17.76 7.90 -15.29
N GLY A 36 18.33 7.34 -16.36
CA GLY A 36 18.02 7.71 -17.74
C GLY A 36 17.12 6.74 -18.48
N THR A 37 17.19 5.45 -18.15
CA THR A 37 16.47 4.40 -18.89
C THR A 37 15.12 4.12 -18.24
N THR A 38 14.04 4.61 -18.88
CA THR A 38 12.67 4.42 -18.38
C THR A 38 12.29 2.96 -18.20
N ALA A 39 12.78 2.07 -19.06
CA ALA A 39 12.57 0.63 -18.96
C ALA A 39 13.14 0.06 -17.65
N ASP A 40 14.40 0.36 -17.34
CA ASP A 40 15.06 -0.06 -16.10
C ASP A 40 14.38 0.52 -14.86
N VAL A 41 13.96 1.78 -14.91
CA VAL A 41 13.22 2.42 -13.80
C VAL A 41 11.95 1.64 -13.47
N PHE A 42 11.14 1.30 -14.48
CA PHE A 42 9.90 0.57 -14.26
C PHE A 42 10.13 -0.90 -13.89
N ALA A 43 11.06 -1.58 -14.55
CA ALA A 43 11.41 -2.96 -14.24
C ALA A 43 11.96 -3.09 -12.81
N SER A 44 12.86 -2.19 -12.40
CA SER A 44 13.41 -2.14 -11.04
C SER A 44 12.33 -1.87 -9.99
N THR A 45 11.42 -0.95 -10.28
CA THR A 45 10.27 -0.63 -9.40
C THR A 45 9.34 -1.83 -9.26
N ALA A 46 9.01 -2.49 -10.37
CA ALA A 46 8.17 -3.69 -10.38
C ALA A 46 8.83 -4.85 -9.64
N ASN A 47 10.13 -5.09 -9.87
CA ASN A 47 10.91 -6.12 -9.19
C ASN A 47 10.94 -5.90 -7.67
N TYR A 48 11.14 -4.65 -7.23
CA TYR A 48 11.05 -4.31 -5.81
C TYR A 48 9.68 -4.65 -5.24
N LEU A 49 8.59 -4.24 -5.90
CA LEU A 49 7.23 -4.50 -5.41
C LEU A 49 6.91 -6.00 -5.39
N ALA A 50 7.32 -6.74 -6.43
CA ALA A 50 7.19 -8.20 -6.49
C ALA A 50 7.92 -8.87 -5.31
N LYS A 51 9.20 -8.53 -5.07
CA LYS A 51 9.96 -9.01 -3.90
C LYS A 51 9.43 -8.47 -2.57
N ALA A 52 8.62 -7.41 -2.58
CA ALA A 52 7.86 -6.89 -1.45
C ALA A 52 6.52 -7.60 -1.22
N GLY A 53 6.22 -8.66 -1.98
CA GLY A 53 5.01 -9.46 -1.82
C GLY A 53 3.79 -8.85 -2.49
N TRP A 54 3.98 -7.97 -3.48
CA TRP A 54 2.89 -7.45 -4.28
C TRP A 54 2.16 -8.59 -4.99
N ARG A 55 0.83 -8.51 -5.00
CA ARG A 55 -0.07 -9.42 -5.70
C ARG A 55 -0.86 -8.68 -6.76
N ASP A 56 -0.86 -9.19 -7.98
CA ASP A 56 -1.61 -8.62 -9.12
C ASP A 56 -3.12 -8.89 -9.05
N ASP A 57 -3.55 -9.83 -8.21
CA ASP A 57 -4.95 -10.21 -8.05
C ASP A 57 -5.76 -9.36 -7.05
N MET A 58 -5.17 -8.29 -6.49
CA MET A 58 -5.84 -7.40 -5.54
C MET A 58 -5.36 -5.95 -5.61
N THR A 59 -6.18 -5.02 -5.11
CA THR A 59 -5.79 -3.62 -4.92
C THR A 59 -4.94 -3.44 -3.66
N TRP A 60 -4.46 -2.22 -3.40
CA TRP A 60 -3.80 -1.90 -2.13
C TRP A 60 -4.77 -1.88 -0.94
N GLY A 61 -6.02 -1.48 -1.18
CA GLY A 61 -7.03 -1.26 -0.16
C GLY A 61 -8.23 -0.51 -0.72
N ARG A 62 -8.98 0.15 0.17
CA ARG A 62 -10.10 1.03 -0.15
C ARG A 62 -10.44 1.97 1.01
N GLU A 63 -10.96 3.14 0.69
CA GLU A 63 -11.64 4.01 1.67
C GLU A 63 -13.00 3.40 2.06
N VAL A 64 -13.34 3.45 3.34
CA VAL A 64 -14.55 2.85 3.92
C VAL A 64 -15.24 3.82 4.86
N ARG A 65 -16.54 3.58 5.10
CA ARG A 65 -17.25 4.12 6.26
C ARG A 65 -17.22 3.10 7.39
N ILE A 66 -16.97 3.58 8.61
CA ILE A 66 -17.05 2.77 9.83
C ILE A 66 -18.18 3.30 10.72
N PRO A 67 -18.90 2.43 11.45
CA PRO A 67 -19.80 2.87 12.51
C PRO A 67 -19.06 3.65 13.59
N SER A 68 -19.70 4.67 14.20
CA SER A 68 -19.11 5.46 15.28
C SER A 68 -18.84 4.62 16.54
N ASP A 69 -19.60 3.55 16.72
CA ASP A 69 -19.53 2.57 17.81
C ASP A 69 -18.86 1.26 17.38
N LEU A 70 -18.04 1.27 16.32
CA LEU A 70 -17.38 0.07 15.81
C LEU A 70 -16.56 -0.63 16.91
N VAL A 71 -17.02 -1.83 17.28
CA VAL A 71 -16.38 -2.74 18.22
C VAL A 71 -16.37 -4.15 17.64
N ILE A 72 -15.20 -4.80 17.66
CA ILE A 72 -15.05 -6.20 17.25
C ILE A 72 -14.32 -6.96 18.35
N SER A 73 -14.97 -8.00 18.88
CA SER A 73 -14.43 -8.80 20.01
C SER A 73 -14.00 -7.93 21.20
N ASN A 74 -14.84 -6.96 21.59
CA ASN A 74 -14.56 -5.97 22.66
C ASN A 74 -13.38 -5.02 22.38
N ILE A 75 -12.95 -4.90 21.13
CA ILE A 75 -11.88 -3.98 20.71
C ILE A 75 -12.49 -2.89 19.83
N GLY A 76 -12.38 -1.63 20.26
CA GLY A 76 -12.83 -0.46 19.49
C GLY A 76 -11.92 -0.11 18.31
N ALA A 77 -12.45 0.68 17.37
CA ALA A 77 -11.79 1.09 16.12
C ALA A 77 -10.33 1.60 16.27
N THR A 78 -10.05 2.48 17.24
CA THR A 78 -8.68 3.00 17.48
C THR A 78 -7.69 1.88 17.80
N LYS A 79 -8.09 0.93 18.65
CA LYS A 79 -7.24 -0.20 19.03
C LYS A 79 -7.15 -1.25 17.91
N LEU A 80 -8.21 -1.47 17.15
CA LEU A 80 -8.17 -2.30 15.94
C LEU A 80 -7.13 -1.78 14.93
N SER A 81 -7.14 -0.47 14.67
CA SER A 81 -6.16 0.20 13.78
C SER A 81 -4.73 0.11 14.33
N SER A 82 -4.48 0.51 15.58
CA SER A 82 -3.12 0.57 16.14
C SER A 82 -2.49 -0.81 16.37
N SER A 83 -3.29 -1.83 16.70
CA SER A 83 -2.83 -3.22 16.79
C SER A 83 -2.66 -3.90 15.43
N LYS A 84 -3.01 -3.21 14.32
CA LYS A 84 -2.99 -3.75 12.96
C LYS A 84 -3.79 -5.05 12.82
N LYS A 85 -4.87 -5.21 13.60
CA LYS A 85 -5.68 -6.43 13.59
C LYS A 85 -6.24 -6.67 12.19
N ARG A 86 -5.99 -7.88 11.68
CA ARG A 86 -6.47 -8.33 10.37
C ARG A 86 -7.72 -9.18 10.54
N LEU A 87 -8.75 -8.88 9.75
CA LEU A 87 -10.00 -9.62 9.66
C LEU A 87 -10.38 -9.77 8.18
N THR A 88 -11.30 -10.69 7.88
CA THR A 88 -11.79 -10.83 6.50
C THR A 88 -12.74 -9.68 6.15
N LEU A 89 -12.90 -9.36 4.86
CA LEU A 89 -13.90 -8.38 4.42
C LEU A 89 -15.34 -8.70 4.89
N PRO A 90 -15.80 -9.97 4.85
CA PRO A 90 -17.08 -10.35 5.46
C PRO A 90 -17.19 -10.03 6.95
N ASP A 91 -16.13 -10.24 7.74
CA ASP A 91 -16.14 -9.92 9.18
C ASP A 91 -16.26 -8.42 9.43
N TRP A 92 -15.51 -7.61 8.66
CA TRP A 92 -15.64 -6.16 8.70
C TRP A 92 -17.04 -5.70 8.31
N GLN A 93 -17.62 -6.31 7.29
CA GLN A 93 -18.98 -6.02 6.86
C GLN A 93 -20.02 -6.39 7.94
N LYS A 94 -19.86 -7.55 8.59
CA LYS A 94 -20.72 -7.99 9.71
C LYS A 94 -20.65 -7.01 10.89
N ALA A 95 -19.49 -6.39 11.10
CA ALA A 95 -19.30 -5.33 12.09
C ALA A 95 -19.81 -3.94 11.64
N GLY A 96 -20.49 -3.85 10.49
CA GLY A 96 -21.11 -2.61 10.00
C GLY A 96 -20.22 -1.74 9.10
N VAL A 97 -18.98 -2.16 8.79
CA VAL A 97 -18.12 -1.44 7.84
C VAL A 97 -18.71 -1.54 6.42
N ARG A 98 -18.68 -0.42 5.68
CA ARG A 98 -19.23 -0.32 4.31
C ARG A 98 -18.27 0.41 3.39
N ASN A 99 -18.48 0.33 2.07
CA ASN A 99 -17.77 1.18 1.14
C ASN A 99 -18.07 2.67 1.42
N LYS A 100 -17.25 3.57 0.86
CA LYS A 100 -17.40 5.03 1.03
C LYS A 100 -18.77 5.57 0.59
N ASP A 101 -19.43 4.93 -0.36
CA ASP A 101 -20.78 5.26 -0.84
C ASP A 101 -21.91 4.64 0.00
N GLY A 102 -21.57 3.81 1.00
CA GLY A 102 -22.51 3.07 1.83
C GLY A 102 -22.87 1.67 1.31
N SER A 103 -22.37 1.28 0.14
CA SER A 103 -22.64 -0.05 -0.43
C SER A 103 -21.95 -1.17 0.37
N ALA A 104 -22.39 -2.41 0.15
CA ALA A 104 -21.74 -3.60 0.69
C ALA A 104 -20.27 -3.71 0.24
N LEU A 105 -19.41 -4.20 1.13
CA LEU A 105 -18.05 -4.59 0.80
C LEU A 105 -18.06 -5.79 -0.16
N PRO A 106 -17.02 -5.97 -1.00
CA PRO A 106 -16.90 -7.16 -1.85
C PRO A 106 -16.90 -8.44 -1.02
N THR A 107 -17.48 -9.49 -1.58
CA THR A 107 -17.59 -10.82 -0.95
C THR A 107 -16.30 -11.66 -1.05
N ARG A 108 -15.22 -11.11 -1.62
CA ARG A 108 -13.93 -11.82 -1.69
C ARG A 108 -13.36 -12.05 -0.29
N PRO A 109 -12.81 -13.24 0.02
CA PRO A 109 -12.22 -13.54 1.32
C PRO A 109 -10.82 -12.91 1.50
N LEU A 110 -10.72 -11.59 1.32
CA LEU A 110 -9.49 -10.84 1.50
C LEU A 110 -9.30 -10.48 2.97
N SER A 111 -8.07 -10.64 3.45
CA SER A 111 -7.64 -10.18 4.78
C SER A 111 -7.30 -8.69 4.73
N ALA A 112 -7.94 -7.90 5.59
CA ALA A 112 -7.78 -6.46 5.65
C ALA A 112 -7.52 -5.98 7.08
N ARG A 113 -6.73 -4.91 7.23
CA ARG A 113 -6.59 -4.17 8.49
C ARG A 113 -7.14 -2.76 8.33
N LEU A 114 -7.67 -2.22 9.42
CA LEU A 114 -8.13 -0.84 9.50
C LEU A 114 -6.93 0.12 9.57
N VAL A 115 -6.99 1.22 8.82
CA VAL A 115 -6.08 2.36 8.92
C VAL A 115 -6.90 3.62 9.11
N LEU A 116 -6.58 4.35 10.17
CA LEU A 116 -7.16 5.65 10.51
C LEU A 116 -6.03 6.69 10.49
N PRO A 117 -5.67 7.28 9.33
CA PRO A 117 -4.57 8.25 9.24
C PRO A 117 -4.78 9.46 10.16
N ASP A 118 -6.03 9.92 10.28
CA ASP A 118 -6.43 11.11 11.03
C ASP A 118 -7.16 10.76 12.35
N GLY A 119 -7.16 9.48 12.75
CA GLY A 119 -7.92 9.00 13.91
C GLY A 119 -9.43 8.85 13.66
N ILE A 120 -10.21 8.80 14.73
CA ILE A 120 -11.67 8.67 14.67
C ILE A 120 -12.29 9.98 14.17
N GLY A 121 -13.30 9.89 13.31
CA GLY A 121 -13.94 11.05 12.67
C GLY A 121 -13.24 11.52 11.40
N GLY A 122 -12.01 11.07 11.15
CA GLY A 122 -11.31 11.25 9.88
C GLY A 122 -11.65 10.18 8.85
N ARG A 123 -10.85 10.13 7.77
CA ARG A 123 -10.97 9.07 6.76
C ARG A 123 -10.59 7.72 7.34
N ALA A 124 -11.25 6.66 6.89
CA ALA A 124 -10.95 5.29 7.28
C ALA A 124 -10.69 4.43 6.04
N PHE A 125 -9.72 3.52 6.15
CA PHE A 125 -9.34 2.63 5.06
C PHE A 125 -9.28 1.18 5.53
N LEU A 126 -9.80 0.26 4.73
CA LEU A 126 -9.45 -1.15 4.83
C LEU A 126 -8.33 -1.43 3.83
N VAL A 127 -7.15 -1.79 4.33
CA VAL A 127 -5.95 -2.02 3.52
C VAL A 127 -5.54 -3.49 3.52
N TYR A 128 -5.04 -3.97 2.38
CA TYR A 128 -4.69 -5.37 2.13
C TYR A 128 -3.18 -5.61 2.27
N SER A 129 -2.66 -6.73 1.74
CA SER A 129 -1.21 -7.02 1.78
C SER A 129 -0.42 -6.08 0.87
N ASN A 130 -0.98 -5.67 -0.28
CA ASN A 130 -0.32 -4.75 -1.21
C ASN A 130 -0.02 -3.38 -0.59
N PHE A 131 -0.83 -2.92 0.36
CA PHE A 131 -0.50 -1.71 1.13
C PHE A 131 0.76 -1.88 1.98
N ASP A 132 0.96 -3.07 2.56
CA ASP A 132 2.18 -3.37 3.30
C ASP A 132 3.39 -3.48 2.36
N SER A 133 3.22 -3.93 1.12
CA SER A 133 4.26 -3.89 0.08
C SER A 133 4.67 -2.45 -0.25
N ILE A 134 3.72 -1.52 -0.38
CA ILE A 134 4.01 -0.09 -0.56
C ILE A 134 4.74 0.48 0.68
N LEU A 135 4.33 0.08 1.89
CA LEU A 135 5.00 0.50 3.13
C LEU A 135 6.44 0.00 3.25
N ARG A 136 6.84 -1.06 2.52
CA ARG A 136 8.27 -1.46 2.47
C ARG A 136 9.11 -0.39 1.77
N TRP A 137 8.55 0.28 0.76
CA TRP A 137 9.19 1.38 0.04
C TRP A 137 9.37 2.60 0.93
N ASN A 138 8.29 3.02 1.60
CA ASN A 138 8.31 4.11 2.56
C ASN A 138 7.30 3.83 3.68
N ARG A 139 7.78 3.80 4.94
CA ARG A 139 7.02 3.37 6.12
C ARG A 139 6.05 4.45 6.65
N SER A 140 5.30 5.08 5.77
CA SER A 140 4.29 6.10 6.09
C SER A 140 2.92 5.70 5.55
N ASN A 141 1.91 5.67 6.41
CA ASN A 141 0.53 5.41 5.98
C ASN A 141 0.04 6.49 5.00
N TYR A 142 0.41 7.77 5.20
CA TYR A 142 0.07 8.85 4.28
C TYR A 142 0.69 8.64 2.90
N TYR A 143 1.96 8.23 2.85
CA TYR A 143 2.62 7.89 1.60
C TYR A 143 1.90 6.74 0.88
N ALA A 144 1.63 5.64 1.58
CA ALA A 144 1.00 4.47 0.97
C ALA A 144 -0.45 4.76 0.52
N ILE A 145 -1.20 5.57 1.27
CA ILE A 145 -2.53 6.05 0.87
C ILE A 145 -2.42 6.93 -0.37
N ALA A 146 -1.45 7.84 -0.44
CA ALA A 146 -1.26 8.72 -1.59
C ALA A 146 -0.92 7.93 -2.87
N VAL A 147 0.05 6.99 -2.79
CA VAL A 147 0.42 6.12 -3.91
C VAL A 147 -0.77 5.28 -4.37
N GLY A 148 -1.48 4.65 -3.44
CA GLY A 148 -2.65 3.84 -3.75
C GLY A 148 -3.77 4.66 -4.39
N SER A 149 -4.10 5.82 -3.81
CA SER A 149 -5.17 6.68 -4.33
C SER A 149 -4.82 7.25 -5.71
N LEU A 150 -3.57 7.67 -5.93
CA LEU A 150 -3.11 8.10 -7.26
C LEU A 150 -3.22 6.97 -8.28
N SER A 151 -2.82 5.74 -7.91
CA SER A 151 -2.96 4.57 -8.80
C SER A 151 -4.42 4.30 -9.17
N ASP A 152 -5.37 4.50 -8.26
CA ASP A 152 -6.80 4.33 -8.55
C ASP A 152 -7.33 5.43 -9.50
N THR A 153 -6.79 6.66 -9.45
CA THR A 153 -7.21 7.77 -10.35
C THR A 153 -6.67 7.70 -11.77
N LEU A 154 -5.63 6.90 -12.01
CA LEU A 154 -5.00 6.73 -13.34
C LEU A 154 -5.70 5.65 -14.19
N ARG A 155 -6.84 5.14 -13.75
CA ARG A 155 -7.63 4.10 -14.43
C ARG A 155 -8.79 4.68 -15.22
#